data_AF-A0A3L7J269-F1
#
_entry.id   AF-A0A3L7J269-F1
#
_cell.length_a   1.000
_cell.length_b   1.000
_cell.length_c   1.000
_cell.angle_alpha   90.00
_cell.angle_beta   90.00
_cell.angle_gamma   90.00
#
_symmetry.space_group_name_H-M   'P 1'
#
loop_
_entity.id
_entity.type
_entity.pdbx_description
1 polymer ?
#
loop_
_entity_poly.entity_id
_entity_poly.type
_entity_poly.pdbx_seq_one_letter_code
_entity_poly.pdbx_strand_id
1 'polypeptide(L)'
;MTITLAVSLLVLALIDSTSFGTLLIPIWLLLAPGAVRAGRVLLFLGTVAGFYFVVGILLSAGVGRFLSDPEILNGPVVVRVQLVVGLGLFAWSFFLGKKKRTADGTREQGRLLRWRDRAMNDGGGGSVGSLIALALGAAALELASMLPYLAAIGLVAAEGLDPPTRTLVLAAYCLVMITPALLLLIGRLAARRAVEPLLTRIASWMEKRGGETTAWVVGILGFFIARDALVRIPEFTRFLDSL
;
A
#
# COMPACT_ATOMS: atom_id res chain seq x y z
N MET A 1 4.20 -23.85 -8.63
CA MET A 1 3.37 -22.65 -8.85
C MET A 1 2.46 -22.89 -10.04
N THR A 2 1.15 -22.82 -9.87
CA THR A 2 0.20 -22.90 -10.98
C THR A 2 0.24 -21.63 -11.84
N ILE A 3 -0.08 -21.75 -13.14
CA ILE A 3 -0.19 -20.59 -14.06
C ILE A 3 -1.25 -19.62 -13.56
N THR A 4 -2.36 -20.13 -13.02
CA THR A 4 -3.44 -19.33 -12.44
C THR A 4 -2.94 -18.45 -11.31
N LEU A 5 -2.21 -19.01 -10.34
CA LEU A 5 -1.62 -18.25 -9.24
C LEU A 5 -0.68 -17.16 -9.77
N ALA A 6 0.18 -17.50 -10.73
CA ALA A 6 1.13 -16.56 -11.32
C ALA A 6 0.43 -15.35 -11.97
N VAL A 7 -0.64 -15.60 -12.72
CA VAL A 7 -1.45 -14.56 -13.36
C VAL A 7 -2.18 -13.71 -12.31
N SER A 8 -2.78 -14.34 -11.28
CA SER A 8 -3.42 -13.61 -10.18
C SER A 8 -2.43 -12.69 -9.47
N LEU A 9 -1.23 -13.19 -9.14
CA LEU A 9 -0.18 -12.41 -8.50
C LEU A 9 0.32 -11.26 -9.37
N LEU A 10 0.45 -11.49 -10.69
CA LEU A 10 0.80 -10.43 -11.64
C LEU A 10 -0.25 -9.31 -11.63
N VAL A 11 -1.53 -9.67 -11.71
CA VAL A 11 -2.63 -8.69 -11.70
C VAL A 11 -2.67 -7.94 -10.36
N LEU A 12 -2.55 -8.64 -9.24
CA LEU A 12 -2.51 -8.04 -7.90
C LEU A 12 -1.33 -7.06 -7.77
N ALA A 13 -0.14 -7.45 -8.22
CA ALA A 13 1.05 -6.59 -8.20
C ALA A 13 0.89 -5.34 -9.08
N LEU A 14 0.23 -5.47 -10.23
CA LEU A 14 -0.08 -4.34 -11.10
C LEU A 14 -1.12 -3.41 -10.47
N ILE A 15 -2.13 -3.92 -9.79
CA ILE A 15 -3.08 -3.09 -9.04
C ILE A 15 -2.33 -2.34 -7.93
N ASP A 16 -1.46 -3.04 -7.18
CA ASP A 16 -0.68 -2.45 -6.09
C ASP A 16 0.31 -1.40 -6.57
N SER A 17 0.86 -1.57 -7.79
CA SER A 17 1.75 -0.59 -8.44
C SER A 17 1.07 0.76 -8.76
N THR A 18 -0.26 0.83 -8.68
CA THR A 18 -1.03 2.06 -8.88
C THR A 18 -1.37 2.78 -7.58
N SER A 19 -0.88 2.30 -6.43
CA SER A 19 -1.10 2.95 -5.13
C SER A 19 -0.45 4.34 -5.06
N PHE A 20 -0.90 5.17 -4.11
CA PHE A 20 -0.36 6.52 -3.96
C PHE A 20 1.12 6.50 -3.54
N GLY A 21 1.52 5.59 -2.66
CA GLY A 21 2.89 5.45 -2.18
C GLY A 21 3.83 4.92 -3.25
N THR A 22 3.39 3.96 -4.06
CA THR A 22 4.23 3.29 -5.06
C THR A 22 4.34 4.07 -6.38
N LEU A 23 3.35 4.87 -6.75
CA LEU A 23 3.36 5.61 -8.02
C LEU A 23 3.34 7.13 -7.86
N LEU A 24 2.50 7.69 -6.96
CA LEU A 24 2.36 9.15 -6.86
C LEU A 24 3.65 9.80 -6.33
N ILE A 25 4.26 9.22 -5.30
CA ILE A 25 5.50 9.76 -4.73
C ILE A 25 6.65 9.73 -5.77
N PRO A 26 6.92 8.61 -6.49
CA PRO A 26 7.89 8.62 -7.58
C PRO A 26 7.59 9.63 -8.68
N ILE A 27 6.33 9.74 -9.13
CA ILE A 27 5.94 10.74 -10.14
C ILE A 27 6.28 12.16 -9.64
N TRP A 28 5.99 12.47 -8.38
CA TRP A 28 6.32 13.74 -7.76
C TRP A 28 7.84 14.00 -7.70
N LEU A 29 8.66 12.98 -7.43
CA LEU A 29 10.12 13.08 -7.47
C LEU A 29 10.63 13.33 -8.91
N LEU A 30 9.99 12.72 -9.91
CA LEU A 30 10.33 12.89 -11.34
C LEU A 30 9.93 14.26 -11.91
N LEU A 31 8.92 14.90 -11.31
CA LEU A 31 8.43 16.24 -11.65
C LEU A 31 9.17 17.36 -10.91
N ALA A 32 10.15 17.04 -10.05
CA ALA A 32 10.93 18.06 -9.36
C ALA A 32 11.70 18.95 -10.36
N PRO A 33 11.76 20.28 -10.14
CA PRO A 33 12.50 21.18 -11.02
C PRO A 33 14.00 20.88 -10.95
N GLY A 34 14.64 20.67 -12.10
CA GLY A 34 16.06 20.39 -12.23
C GLY A 34 16.38 19.06 -12.92
N ALA A 35 17.61 18.58 -12.76
CA ALA A 35 18.03 17.27 -13.27
C ALA A 35 17.42 16.14 -12.42
N VAL A 36 16.95 15.08 -13.08
CA VAL A 36 16.37 13.92 -12.40
C VAL A 36 17.46 13.20 -11.60
N ARG A 37 17.29 13.16 -10.27
CA ARG A 37 18.19 12.44 -9.37
C ARG A 37 17.80 10.95 -9.35
N ALA A 38 18.14 10.22 -10.43
CA ALA A 38 17.77 8.82 -10.60
C ALA A 38 18.13 7.96 -9.37
N GLY A 39 19.29 8.18 -8.75
CA GLY A 39 19.69 7.47 -7.53
C GLY A 39 18.72 7.65 -6.34
N ARG A 40 18.10 8.83 -6.19
CA ARG A 40 17.10 9.05 -5.12
C ARG A 40 15.79 8.33 -5.42
N VAL A 41 15.36 8.33 -6.68
CA VAL A 41 14.15 7.59 -7.09
C VAL A 41 14.37 6.09 -6.92
N LEU A 42 15.52 5.56 -7.33
CA LEU A 42 15.88 4.15 -7.13
C LEU A 42 16.00 3.78 -5.65
N LEU A 43 16.59 4.64 -4.81
CA LEU A 43 16.65 4.42 -3.37
C LEU A 43 15.26 4.38 -2.74
N PHE A 44 14.37 5.30 -3.14
CA PHE A 44 12.98 5.31 -2.69
C PHE A 44 12.27 4.00 -3.08
N LEU A 45 12.33 3.61 -4.37
CA LEU A 45 11.69 2.39 -4.87
C LEU A 45 12.27 1.14 -4.22
N GLY A 46 13.59 1.07 -4.03
CA GLY A 46 14.26 -0.02 -3.33
C GLY A 46 13.86 -0.09 -1.86
N THR A 47 13.68 1.05 -1.19
CA THR A 47 13.21 1.10 0.20
C THR A 47 11.78 0.58 0.32
N VAL A 48 10.88 1.01 -0.59
CA VAL A 48 9.49 0.53 -0.62
C VAL A 48 9.44 -0.97 -0.92
N ALA A 49 10.11 -1.43 -1.98
CA ALA A 49 10.17 -2.85 -2.34
C ALA A 49 10.76 -3.70 -1.21
N GLY A 50 11.86 -3.25 -0.59
CA GLY A 50 12.50 -3.96 0.53
C GLY A 50 11.61 -4.01 1.76
N PHE A 51 10.94 -2.91 2.11
CA PHE A 51 9.99 -2.87 3.21
C PHE A 51 8.83 -3.85 2.99
N TYR A 52 8.20 -3.82 1.82
CA TYR A 52 7.14 -4.76 1.47
C TYR A 52 7.61 -6.19 1.52
N PHE A 53 8.78 -6.47 0.95
CA PHE A 53 9.35 -7.81 0.95
C PHE A 53 9.54 -8.34 2.38
N VAL A 54 10.14 -7.53 3.27
CA VAL A 54 10.30 -7.89 4.69
C VAL A 54 8.94 -8.12 5.36
N VAL A 55 7.97 -7.23 5.15
CA VAL A 55 6.60 -7.39 5.69
C VAL A 55 5.96 -8.68 5.17
N GLY A 56 6.12 -9.00 3.89
CA GLY A 56 5.59 -10.23 3.29
C GLY A 56 6.21 -11.49 3.86
N ILE A 57 7.52 -11.48 4.13
CA ILE A 57 8.19 -12.59 4.81
C ILE A 57 7.66 -12.74 6.24
N LEU A 58 7.58 -11.65 7.01
CA LEU A 58 7.07 -11.67 8.38
C LEU A 58 5.61 -12.15 8.44
N LEU A 59 4.75 -11.62 7.56
CA LEU A 59 3.34 -12.01 7.48
C LEU A 59 3.21 -13.46 7.01
N SER A 60 3.90 -13.88 5.95
CA SER A 60 3.78 -15.26 5.46
C SER A 60 4.32 -16.31 6.44
N ALA A 61 5.31 -15.96 7.26
CA ALA A 61 5.79 -16.79 8.37
C ALA A 61 4.82 -16.82 9.56
N GLY A 62 4.15 -15.70 9.86
CA GLY A 62 3.15 -15.59 10.91
C GLY A 62 1.82 -16.28 10.55
N VAL A 63 1.33 -16.05 9.33
CA VAL A 63 0.09 -16.61 8.77
C VAL A 63 0.10 -18.13 8.80
N GLY A 64 1.21 -18.78 8.44
CA GLY A 64 1.32 -20.23 8.50
C GLY A 64 1.14 -20.79 9.93
N ARG A 65 1.63 -20.08 10.95
CA ARG A 65 1.46 -20.49 12.36
C ARG A 65 0.06 -20.20 12.89
N PHE A 66 -0.54 -19.09 12.48
CA PHE A 66 -1.86 -18.65 12.94
C PHE A 66 -3.01 -19.41 12.26
N LEU A 67 -2.86 -19.75 10.97
CA LEU A 67 -3.91 -20.44 10.20
C LEU A 67 -3.96 -21.95 10.45
N SER A 68 -2.88 -22.54 10.99
CA SER A 68 -2.81 -23.99 11.21
C SER A 68 -3.61 -24.46 12.43
N ASP A 69 -4.05 -23.52 13.29
CA ASP A 69 -4.78 -23.84 14.51
C ASP A 69 -6.18 -23.20 14.50
N PRO A 70 -7.24 -23.99 14.23
CA PRO A 70 -8.60 -23.49 14.20
C PRO A 70 -9.10 -23.03 15.58
N GLU A 71 -8.50 -23.48 16.68
CA GLU A 71 -8.87 -22.99 18.02
C GLU A 71 -8.37 -21.56 18.25
N ILE A 72 -7.20 -21.22 17.71
CA ILE A 72 -6.66 -19.85 17.76
C ILE A 72 -7.51 -18.92 16.91
N LEU A 73 -7.84 -19.32 15.67
CA LEU A 73 -8.62 -18.50 14.74
C LEU A 73 -10.05 -18.21 15.24
N ASN A 74 -10.70 -19.20 15.85
CA ASN A 74 -12.03 -19.04 16.43
C ASN A 74 -11.98 -18.54 17.89
N GLY A 75 -10.78 -18.26 18.41
CA GLY A 75 -10.60 -17.76 19.76
C GLY A 75 -11.31 -16.41 19.96
N PRO A 76 -11.96 -16.20 21.11
CA PRO A 76 -12.74 -14.98 21.37
C PRO A 76 -11.90 -13.70 21.26
N VAL A 77 -10.61 -13.77 21.56
CA VAL A 77 -9.67 -12.65 21.41
C VAL A 77 -9.45 -12.30 19.95
N VAL A 78 -9.21 -13.30 19.09
CA VAL A 78 -8.94 -13.10 17.66
C VAL A 78 -10.17 -12.53 16.95
N VAL A 79 -11.36 -13.06 17.23
CA VAL A 79 -12.62 -12.55 16.68
C VAL A 79 -12.89 -11.11 17.11
N ARG A 80 -12.63 -10.77 18.39
CA ARG A 80 -12.78 -9.38 18.89
C ARG A 80 -11.76 -8.43 18.26
N VAL A 81 -10.50 -8.84 18.12
CA VAL A 81 -9.46 -8.05 17.43
C VAL A 81 -9.85 -7.82 15.97
N GLN A 82 -10.30 -8.87 15.27
CA GLN A 82 -10.78 -8.75 13.89
C GLN A 82 -11.96 -7.78 13.78
N LEU A 83 -12.93 -7.84 14.70
CA LEU A 83 -14.05 -6.91 14.73
C LEU A 83 -13.58 -5.47 14.92
N VAL A 84 -12.67 -5.22 15.87
CA VAL A 84 -12.09 -3.89 16.12
C VAL A 84 -11.32 -3.38 14.90
N VAL A 85 -10.55 -4.24 14.23
CA VAL A 85 -9.84 -3.89 12.99
C VAL A 85 -10.82 -3.56 11.87
N GLY A 86 -11.85 -4.39 11.64
CA GLY A 86 -12.87 -4.16 10.62
C GLY A 86 -13.64 -2.85 10.84
N LEU A 87 -14.10 -2.60 12.07
CA LEU A 87 -14.77 -1.35 12.45
C LEU A 87 -13.83 -0.15 12.37
N GLY A 88 -12.57 -0.32 12.77
CA GLY A 88 -11.53 0.70 12.65
C GLY A 88 -11.30 1.10 11.20
N LEU A 89 -11.12 0.13 10.30
CA LEU A 89 -10.98 0.37 8.86
C LEU A 89 -12.23 1.04 8.27
N PHE A 90 -13.43 0.55 8.63
CA PHE A 90 -14.69 1.14 8.19
C PHE A 90 -14.84 2.60 8.65
N ALA A 91 -14.59 2.88 9.93
CA ALA A 91 -14.67 4.24 10.47
C ALA A 91 -13.60 5.15 9.85
N TRP A 92 -12.37 4.65 9.73
CA TRP A 92 -11.24 5.36 9.13
C TRP A 92 -11.48 5.71 7.67
N SER A 93 -12.24 4.88 6.93
CA SER A 93 -12.61 5.14 5.52
C SER A 93 -13.30 6.50 5.31
N PHE A 94 -14.14 6.93 6.26
CA PHE A 94 -14.83 8.23 6.22
C PHE A 94 -13.87 9.42 6.39
N PHE A 95 -12.66 9.18 6.91
CA PHE A 95 -11.62 10.18 7.07
C PHE A 95 -10.65 10.24 5.87
N LEU A 96 -10.47 9.16 5.11
CA LEU A 96 -9.62 9.17 3.89
C LEU A 96 -10.11 10.16 2.82
N GLY A 97 -11.43 10.30 2.68
CA GLY A 97 -12.05 11.24 1.73
C GLY A 97 -12.26 12.65 2.26
N LYS A 98 -12.16 12.86 3.59
CA LYS A 98 -12.41 14.17 4.22
C LYS A 98 -11.21 15.08 4.07
N LYS A 99 -11.21 15.79 2.95
CA LYS A 99 -10.26 16.85 2.63
C LYS A 99 -10.32 17.96 3.68
N LYS A 100 -9.33 18.03 4.58
CA LYS A 100 -9.11 19.24 5.39
C LYS A 100 -8.62 20.35 4.46
N ARG A 101 -9.55 21.23 4.06
CA ARG A 101 -9.19 22.59 3.63
C ARG A 101 -8.72 23.32 4.88
N THR A 102 -7.47 23.76 4.91
CA THR A 102 -7.07 24.81 5.86
C THR A 102 -7.80 26.10 5.50
N ALA A 103 -7.98 26.98 6.48
CA ALA A 103 -8.70 28.25 6.37
C ALA A 103 -8.16 29.20 5.28
N ASP A 104 -7.02 28.88 4.68
CA ASP A 104 -6.31 29.68 3.67
C ASP A 104 -6.41 29.10 2.24
N GLY A 105 -7.33 28.15 2.00
CA GLY A 105 -7.57 27.58 0.66
C GLY A 105 -6.44 26.71 0.10
N THR A 106 -5.30 26.62 0.79
CA THR A 106 -4.15 25.79 0.43
C THR A 106 -4.33 24.35 0.94
N ARG A 107 -4.03 23.35 0.10
CA ARG A 107 -4.22 21.93 0.47
C ARG A 107 -3.27 21.55 1.61
N GLU A 108 -3.69 20.63 2.49
CA GLU A 108 -2.88 20.02 3.57
C GLU A 108 -1.52 19.45 3.07
N GLN A 109 -1.42 19.23 1.75
CA GLN A 109 -0.22 18.93 0.97
C GLN A 109 0.85 20.04 0.99
N GLY A 110 0.58 21.26 1.45
CA GLY A 110 1.59 22.30 1.67
C GLY A 110 2.70 21.84 2.63
N ARG A 111 2.41 20.89 3.54
CA ARG A 111 3.43 20.26 4.40
C ARG A 111 4.25 19.20 3.68
N LEU A 112 3.66 18.38 2.81
CA LEU A 112 4.35 17.37 2.00
C LEU A 112 5.20 18.02 0.89
N LEU A 113 4.69 19.07 0.25
CA LEU A 113 5.44 19.96 -0.66
C LEU A 113 6.61 20.65 0.07
N ARG A 114 6.40 21.22 1.27
CA ARG A 114 7.48 21.79 2.11
C ARG A 114 8.45 20.74 2.67
N TRP A 115 8.05 19.48 2.78
CA TRP A 115 8.94 18.37 3.16
C TRP A 115 9.73 17.86 1.95
N ARG A 116 9.11 17.79 0.77
CA ARG A 116 9.75 17.48 -0.52
C ARG A 116 10.80 18.52 -0.87
N ASP A 117 10.47 19.80 -0.77
CA ASP A 117 11.41 20.89 -1.05
C ASP A 117 12.57 20.88 -0.05
N ARG A 118 12.35 20.42 1.19
CA ARG A 118 13.43 20.19 2.18
C ARG A 118 14.27 18.94 1.93
N ALA A 119 13.69 17.87 1.38
CA ALA A 119 14.41 16.65 1.03
C ALA A 119 15.18 16.79 -0.30
N MET A 120 14.73 17.65 -1.20
CA MET A 120 15.29 17.83 -2.55
C MET A 120 16.22 19.04 -2.72
N ASN A 121 16.13 20.08 -1.88
CA ASN A 121 17.08 21.21 -1.93
C ASN A 121 18.36 20.97 -1.13
N ASP A 122 19.49 21.37 -1.72
CA ASP A 122 20.86 21.18 -1.20
C ASP A 122 21.28 22.23 -0.14
N GLY A 123 20.36 23.06 0.37
CA GLY A 123 20.66 24.15 1.31
C GLY A 123 20.83 23.77 2.79
N GLY A 124 20.70 22.49 3.14
CA GLY A 124 20.93 22.01 4.51
C GLY A 124 20.02 20.84 4.91
N GLY A 125 20.55 19.62 4.87
CA GLY A 125 19.99 18.51 5.68
C GLY A 125 18.94 17.60 5.03
N GLY A 126 18.81 17.54 3.70
CA GLY A 126 18.05 16.47 3.02
C GLY A 126 18.77 15.12 3.07
N SER A 127 18.99 14.58 4.27
CA SER A 127 19.71 13.31 4.50
C SER A 127 19.04 12.16 3.75
N VAL A 128 19.84 11.24 3.19
CA VAL A 128 19.41 9.91 2.69
C VAL A 128 18.42 9.24 3.67
N GLY A 129 18.63 9.43 4.98
CA GLY A 129 17.74 8.94 6.03
C GLY A 129 16.36 9.58 6.02
N SER A 130 16.21 10.85 5.61
CA SER A 130 14.89 11.49 5.50
C SER A 130 14.07 10.94 4.33
N LEU A 131 14.74 10.55 3.23
CA LEU A 131 14.10 9.88 2.11
C LEU A 131 13.67 8.46 2.46
N ILE A 132 14.52 7.72 3.17
CA ILE A 132 14.18 6.39 3.70
C ILE A 132 13.02 6.48 4.68
N ALA A 133 13.07 7.42 5.64
CA ALA A 133 11.99 7.63 6.59
C ALA A 133 10.67 8.04 5.90
N LEU A 134 10.74 8.84 4.83
CA LEU A 134 9.58 9.19 4.02
C LEU A 134 9.02 7.95 3.30
N ALA A 135 9.88 7.15 2.68
CA ALA A 135 9.49 5.92 2.00
C ALA A 135 8.84 4.93 2.97
N LEU A 136 9.46 4.69 4.12
CA LEU A 136 8.92 3.84 5.18
C LEU A 136 7.63 4.40 5.76
N GLY A 137 7.54 5.71 6.02
CA GLY A 137 6.34 6.34 6.55
C GLY A 137 5.17 6.27 5.57
N ALA A 138 5.43 6.51 4.28
CA ALA A 138 4.43 6.38 3.22
C ALA A 138 3.99 4.92 3.04
N ALA A 139 4.93 3.98 2.97
CA ALA A 139 4.61 2.56 2.87
C ALA A 139 3.89 2.03 4.12
N ALA A 140 4.23 2.49 5.32
CA ALA A 140 3.53 2.12 6.54
C ALA A 140 2.10 2.69 6.58
N LEU A 141 1.90 3.94 6.14
CA LEU A 141 0.57 4.55 6.06
C LEU A 141 -0.32 3.85 5.02
N GLU A 142 0.25 3.39 3.93
CA GLU A 142 -0.49 2.63 2.92
C GLU A 142 -0.74 1.18 3.31
N LEU A 143 -0.06 0.64 4.33
CA LEU A 143 -0.09 -0.79 4.68
C LEU A 143 -1.51 -1.28 4.96
N ALA A 144 -2.36 -0.40 5.52
CA ALA A 144 -3.77 -0.67 5.77
C ALA A 144 -4.64 -0.68 4.49
N SER A 145 -4.18 -0.08 3.40
CA SER A 145 -4.85 -0.03 2.09
C SER A 145 -4.28 -1.01 1.05
N MET A 146 -3.21 -1.75 1.39
CA MET A 146 -2.54 -2.73 0.53
C MET A 146 -3.26 -4.08 0.46
N LEU A 147 -4.56 -4.04 0.22
CA LEU A 147 -5.37 -5.25 0.05
C LEU A 147 -4.84 -6.19 -1.02
N PRO A 148 -4.34 -5.70 -2.18
CA PRO A 148 -3.75 -6.58 -3.19
C PRO A 148 -2.57 -7.39 -2.63
N TYR A 149 -1.69 -6.76 -1.84
CA TYR A 149 -0.53 -7.45 -1.29
C TYR A 149 -0.91 -8.47 -0.21
N LEU A 150 -1.83 -8.11 0.69
CA LEU A 150 -2.33 -9.04 1.71
C LEU A 150 -3.04 -10.25 1.08
N ALA A 151 -3.85 -10.02 0.03
CA ALA A 151 -4.47 -11.10 -0.73
C ALA A 151 -3.43 -11.98 -1.42
N ALA A 152 -2.39 -11.39 -2.03
CA ALA A 152 -1.28 -12.13 -2.63
C ALA A 152 -0.56 -13.02 -1.61
N ILE A 153 -0.28 -12.52 -0.40
CA ILE A 153 0.31 -13.31 0.69
C ILE A 153 -0.62 -14.47 1.07
N GLY A 154 -1.93 -14.23 1.18
CA GLY A 154 -2.92 -15.28 1.46
C GLY A 154 -2.95 -16.38 0.41
N LEU A 155 -2.97 -16.01 -0.88
CA LEU A 155 -2.93 -16.96 -2.00
C LEU A 155 -1.64 -17.79 -1.99
N VAL A 156 -0.50 -17.14 -1.80
CA VAL A 156 0.81 -17.79 -1.71
C VAL A 156 0.89 -18.73 -0.50
N ALA A 157 0.30 -18.36 0.63
CA ALA A 157 0.24 -19.20 1.81
C ALA A 157 -0.66 -20.44 1.59
N ALA A 158 -1.81 -20.27 0.93
CA ALA A 158 -2.75 -21.36 0.63
C ALA A 158 -2.19 -22.40 -0.36
N GLU A 159 -1.34 -21.97 -1.30
CA GLU A 159 -0.66 -22.86 -2.27
C GLU A 159 0.36 -23.79 -1.58
N GLY A 160 0.74 -23.53 -0.33
CA GLY A 160 1.64 -24.41 0.43
C GLY A 160 3.08 -24.44 -0.10
N LEU A 161 3.52 -23.37 -0.79
CA LEU A 161 4.87 -23.29 -1.36
C LEU A 161 5.95 -23.44 -0.28
N ASP A 162 7.03 -24.14 -0.62
CA ASP A 162 8.22 -24.23 0.21
C ASP A 162 8.82 -22.84 0.50
N PRO A 163 9.50 -22.63 1.65
CA PRO A 163 9.99 -21.32 2.05
C PRO A 163 10.87 -20.59 1.01
N PRO A 164 11.83 -21.23 0.30
CA PRO A 164 12.63 -20.54 -0.70
C PRO A 164 11.81 -20.13 -1.93
N THR A 165 10.94 -21.00 -2.44
CA THR A 165 10.04 -20.63 -3.55
C THR A 165 9.10 -19.50 -3.16
N ARG A 166 8.54 -19.54 -1.94
CA ARG A 166 7.69 -18.47 -1.39
C ARG A 166 8.43 -17.13 -1.35
N THR A 167 9.67 -17.16 -0.87
CA THR A 167 10.54 -15.98 -0.80
C THR A 167 10.80 -15.41 -2.19
N LEU A 168 11.10 -16.27 -3.17
CA LEU A 168 11.30 -15.86 -4.56
C LEU A 168 10.04 -15.23 -5.17
N VAL A 169 8.87 -15.82 -4.92
CA VAL A 169 7.59 -15.31 -5.42
C VAL A 169 7.26 -13.94 -4.84
N LEU A 170 7.49 -13.73 -3.54
CA LEU A 170 7.30 -12.43 -2.90
C LEU A 170 8.28 -11.38 -3.45
N ALA A 171 9.54 -11.76 -3.68
CA ALA A 171 10.51 -10.88 -4.31
C ALA A 171 10.08 -10.49 -5.73
N ALA A 172 9.64 -11.45 -6.54
CA ALA A 172 9.14 -11.22 -7.89
C ALA A 172 7.91 -10.29 -7.89
N TYR A 173 6.98 -10.51 -6.95
CA TYR A 173 5.83 -9.62 -6.76
C TYR A 173 6.27 -8.17 -6.50
N CYS A 174 7.20 -7.95 -5.56
CA CYS A 174 7.70 -6.61 -5.24
C CYS A 174 8.42 -5.95 -6.43
N LEU A 175 9.13 -6.73 -7.26
CA LEU A 175 9.78 -6.22 -8.47
C LEU A 175 8.75 -5.79 -9.53
N VAL A 176 7.73 -6.62 -9.77
CA VAL A 176 6.62 -6.28 -10.67
C VAL A 176 5.93 -5.00 -10.18
N MET A 177 5.68 -4.89 -8.87
CA MET A 177 5.05 -3.72 -8.25
C MET A 177 5.81 -2.41 -8.51
N ILE A 178 7.15 -2.39 -8.46
CA ILE A 178 7.93 -1.17 -8.73
C ILE A 178 8.21 -0.92 -10.21
N THR A 179 7.93 -1.91 -11.09
CA THR A 179 8.26 -1.84 -12.51
C THR A 179 7.66 -0.62 -13.21
N PRO A 180 6.38 -0.26 -13.02
CA PRO A 180 5.81 0.92 -13.68
C PRO A 180 6.53 2.23 -13.31
N ALA A 181 6.92 2.40 -12.05
CA ALA A 181 7.68 3.57 -11.62
C ALA A 181 9.10 3.61 -12.21
N LEU A 182 9.73 2.44 -12.36
CA LEU A 182 11.02 2.32 -13.05
C LEU A 182 10.90 2.68 -14.54
N LEU A 183 9.84 2.22 -15.21
CA LEU A 183 9.57 2.57 -16.61
C LEU A 183 9.35 4.08 -16.78
N LEU A 184 8.61 4.72 -15.85
CA LEU A 184 8.44 6.17 -15.84
C LEU A 184 9.76 6.92 -15.62
N LEU A 185 10.64 6.41 -14.74
CA LEU A 185 11.98 6.97 -14.54
C LEU A 185 12.81 6.89 -15.83
N ILE A 186 12.86 5.72 -16.48
CA ILE A 186 13.58 5.52 -17.74
C ILE A 186 13.02 6.45 -18.82
N GLY A 187 11.69 6.52 -18.97
CA GLY A 187 11.04 7.41 -19.93
C GLY A 187 11.35 8.88 -19.66
N ARG A 188 11.39 9.30 -18.40
CA ARG A 188 11.74 10.67 -18.01
C ARG A 188 13.21 11.00 -18.35
N LEU A 189 14.12 10.04 -18.20
CA LEU A 189 15.54 10.19 -18.55
C LEU A 189 15.75 10.24 -20.08
N ALA A 190 15.03 9.42 -20.84
CA ALA A 190 15.16 9.33 -22.29
C ALA A 190 14.43 10.45 -23.07
N ALA A 191 13.23 10.84 -22.60
CA ALA A 191 12.33 11.70 -23.36
C ALA A 191 11.60 12.71 -22.46
N ARG A 192 12.38 13.53 -21.72
CA ARG A 192 11.91 14.57 -20.78
C ARG A 192 10.68 15.33 -21.29
N ARG A 193 10.75 15.92 -22.50
CA ARG A 193 9.69 16.79 -23.06
C ARG A 193 8.37 16.05 -23.34
N ALA A 194 8.43 14.77 -23.68
CA ALA A 194 7.24 13.97 -24.01
C ALA A 194 6.57 13.39 -22.76
N VAL A 195 7.36 13.03 -21.74
CA VAL A 195 6.86 12.33 -20.55
C VAL A 195 6.36 13.30 -19.47
N GLU A 196 6.90 14.52 -19.40
CA GLU A 196 6.46 15.56 -18.44
C GLU A 196 4.95 15.87 -18.46
N PRO A 197 4.30 16.08 -19.63
CA PRO A 197 2.85 16.32 -19.67
C PRO A 197 2.02 15.08 -19.26
N LEU A 198 2.53 13.87 -19.51
CA LEU A 198 1.88 12.65 -19.05
C LEU A 198 1.96 12.50 -17.53
N LEU A 199 3.15 12.71 -16.96
CA LEU A 199 3.37 12.65 -15.51
C LEU A 199 2.50 13.66 -14.75
N THR A 200 2.40 14.90 -15.23
CA THR A 200 1.53 15.92 -14.61
C THR A 200 0.06 15.57 -14.72
N ARG A 201 -0.37 14.99 -15.85
CA ARG A 201 -1.75 14.51 -16.04
C ARG A 201 -2.07 13.37 -15.08
N ILE A 202 -1.20 12.37 -14.95
CA ILE A 202 -1.38 11.24 -14.03
C ILE A 202 -1.40 11.74 -12.58
N ALA A 203 -0.44 12.57 -12.18
CA ALA A 203 -0.39 13.13 -10.83
C ALA A 203 -1.68 13.88 -10.48
N SER A 204 -2.11 14.79 -11.36
CA SER A 204 -3.35 15.56 -11.14
C SER A 204 -4.62 14.72 -11.15
N TRP A 205 -4.65 13.62 -11.92
CA TRP A 205 -5.76 12.67 -11.93
C TRP A 205 -5.81 11.87 -10.62
N MET A 206 -4.68 11.32 -10.18
CA MET A 206 -4.58 10.57 -8.91
C MET A 206 -4.96 11.46 -7.73
N GLU A 207 -4.48 12.70 -7.69
CA GLU A 207 -4.83 13.70 -6.67
C GLU A 207 -6.33 14.03 -6.62
N LYS A 208 -7.02 13.97 -7.77
CA LYS A 208 -8.45 14.27 -7.85
C LYS A 208 -9.33 13.07 -7.53
N ARG A 209 -8.92 11.86 -7.91
CA ARG A 209 -9.77 10.65 -7.91
C ARG A 209 -9.46 9.65 -6.80
N GLY A 210 -8.20 9.57 -6.36
CA GLY A 210 -7.79 8.41 -5.58
C GLY A 210 -8.21 8.47 -4.10
N GLY A 211 -8.42 9.65 -3.51
CA GLY A 211 -8.87 9.74 -2.11
C GLY A 211 -10.25 9.11 -1.88
N GLU A 212 -11.18 9.33 -2.80
CA GLU A 212 -12.56 8.81 -2.71
C GLU A 212 -12.64 7.31 -3.05
N THR A 213 -11.89 6.86 -4.06
CA THR A 213 -11.88 5.45 -4.47
C THR A 213 -11.24 4.57 -3.39
N THR A 214 -10.10 4.98 -2.83
CA THR A 214 -9.44 4.25 -1.74
C THR A 214 -10.31 4.24 -0.48
N ALA A 215 -10.98 5.35 -0.16
CA ALA A 215 -11.93 5.41 0.94
C ALA A 215 -13.06 4.37 0.77
N TRP A 216 -13.67 4.30 -0.42
CA TRP A 216 -14.77 3.36 -0.65
C TRP A 216 -14.33 1.89 -0.56
N VAL A 217 -13.17 1.56 -1.13
CA VAL A 217 -12.59 0.20 -1.05
C VAL A 217 -12.29 -0.19 0.40
N VAL A 218 -11.61 0.69 1.14
CA VAL A 218 -11.29 0.45 2.57
C VAL A 218 -12.57 0.33 3.40
N GLY A 219 -13.59 1.14 3.11
CA GLY A 219 -14.89 1.07 3.75
C GLY A 219 -15.59 -0.26 3.53
N ILE A 220 -15.76 -0.68 2.27
CA ILE A 220 -16.39 -1.97 1.94
C ILE A 220 -15.66 -3.12 2.64
N LEU A 221 -14.34 -3.09 2.64
CA LEU A 221 -13.58 -4.17 3.23
C LEU A 221 -13.66 -4.19 4.75
N GLY A 222 -13.56 -3.03 5.39
CA GLY A 222 -13.76 -2.90 6.83
C GLY A 222 -15.12 -3.44 7.25
N PHE A 223 -16.17 -3.14 6.46
CA PHE A 223 -17.50 -3.70 6.66
C PHE A 223 -17.54 -5.23 6.55
N PHE A 224 -16.95 -5.82 5.49
CA PHE A 224 -16.93 -7.28 5.35
C PHE A 224 -16.14 -7.98 6.46
N ILE A 225 -14.98 -7.44 6.84
CA ILE A 225 -14.17 -7.98 7.95
C ILE A 225 -14.93 -7.91 9.27
N ALA A 226 -15.60 -6.78 9.54
CA ALA A 226 -16.40 -6.62 10.75
C ALA A 226 -17.62 -7.55 10.77
N ARG A 227 -18.34 -7.66 9.65
CA ARG A 227 -19.49 -8.56 9.49
C ARG A 227 -19.10 -10.02 9.71
N ASP A 228 -18.01 -10.45 9.09
CA ASP A 228 -17.50 -11.82 9.21
C ASP A 228 -17.13 -12.17 10.67
N ALA A 229 -16.50 -11.23 11.39
CA ALA A 229 -16.25 -11.38 12.82
C ALA A 229 -17.56 -11.44 13.62
N LEU A 230 -18.54 -10.57 13.33
CA LEU A 230 -19.80 -10.48 14.07
C LEU A 230 -20.62 -11.78 13.99
N VAL A 231 -20.62 -12.46 12.84
CA VAL A 231 -21.29 -13.77 12.67
C VAL A 231 -20.61 -14.88 13.47
N ARG A 232 -19.32 -14.75 13.79
CA ARG A 232 -18.57 -15.70 14.62
C ARG A 232 -18.69 -15.44 16.13
N ILE A 233 -19.35 -14.35 16.55
CA ILE A 233 -19.51 -14.01 17.97
C ILE A 233 -20.74 -14.75 18.53
N PRO A 234 -20.58 -15.68 19.49
CA PRO A 234 -21.67 -16.49 20.02
C PRO A 234 -22.77 -15.66 20.70
N GLU A 235 -22.43 -14.51 21.29
CA GLU A 235 -23.39 -13.61 21.92
C GLU A 235 -24.35 -12.99 20.89
N PHE A 236 -23.86 -12.72 19.68
CA PHE A 236 -24.65 -12.12 18.60
C PHE A 236 -25.58 -13.14 17.93
N THR A 237 -25.10 -14.37 17.70
CA THR A 237 -25.95 -15.44 17.16
C THR A 237 -27.09 -15.79 18.11
N ARG A 238 -26.82 -15.90 19.42
CA ARG A 238 -27.89 -16.13 20.42
C ARG A 238 -28.92 -15.02 20.48
N PHE A 239 -28.50 -13.76 20.28
CA PHE A 239 -29.43 -12.63 20.19
C PHE A 239 -30.33 -12.74 18.96
N LEU A 240 -29.78 -13.10 17.79
CA LEU A 240 -30.58 -13.33 16.58
C LEU A 240 -31.56 -14.49 16.73
N ASP A 241 -31.15 -15.58 17.37
CA ASP A 241 -32.02 -16.74 17.63
C ASP A 241 -33.15 -16.43 18.64
N SER A 242 -33.05 -15.30 19.36
CA SER A 242 -34.05 -14.86 20.35
C SER A 242 -35.09 -13.86 19.82
N LEU A 243 -34.95 -13.43 18.56
CA LEU A 243 -35.90 -12.57 17.84
C LEU A 243 -36.92 -13.40 17.04
#